data_AF-A0A0H2UA86-F1
#
_entry.id   AF-A0A0H2UA86-F1
#
_cell.length_a   1.000
_cell.length_b   1.000
_cell.length_c   1.000
_cell.angle_alpha   90.00
_cell.angle_beta   90.00
_cell.angle_gamma   90.00
#
_symmetry.space_group_name_H-M   'P 1'
#
loop_
_entity.id
_entity.type
_entity.pdbx_description
1 polymer ?
#
loop_
_entity_poly.entity_id
_entity_poly.type
_entity_poly.pdbx_seq_one_letter_code
_entity_poly.pdbx_strand_id
1 'polypeptide(L)'
;VTLIIDALLGLATPFDELRTGEQATVFELVEWANRNEAFVLAVDVPTGIDPSTGNISIVDGNRLYVRPRYVAAIGAPKKGLLESMSSGAAAEGDATVAQAQAPDDFVSDWKLFIIDIGLGPAVWKKAGTKMRRGIDFGRSWVVEMRFLTGGTEPAT
;
A
#
# COMPACT_ATOMS: atom_id res chain seq x y z
N VAL A 1 -18.60 6.78 -11.30
CA VAL A 1 -17.62 7.63 -10.59
C VAL A 1 -16.33 7.65 -11.40
N THR A 2 -15.46 8.64 -11.25
CA THR A 2 -14.17 8.72 -11.98
C THR A 2 -12.97 8.41 -11.08
N LEU A 3 -13.12 8.63 -9.78
CA LEU A 3 -12.14 8.37 -8.73
C LEU A 3 -12.87 7.80 -7.51
N ILE A 4 -12.29 6.76 -6.92
CA ILE A 4 -12.67 6.21 -5.63
C ILE A 4 -11.53 6.50 -4.66
N ILE A 5 -11.87 6.98 -3.47
CA ILE A 5 -10.90 7.18 -2.38
C ILE A 5 -11.08 6.03 -1.40
N ASP A 6 -10.07 5.16 -1.33
CA ASP A 6 -10.02 4.11 -0.32
C ASP A 6 -9.40 4.66 0.96
N ALA A 7 -10.23 4.79 1.98
CA ALA A 7 -9.84 5.08 3.35
C ALA A 7 -10.69 4.22 4.31
N LEU A 8 -11.06 3.01 3.86
CA LEU A 8 -12.05 2.17 4.53
C LEU A 8 -11.46 1.51 5.77
N LEU A 9 -10.25 0.94 5.68
CA LEU A 9 -9.48 0.42 6.80
C LEU A 9 -8.07 1.01 6.80
N GLY A 10 -7.53 1.24 7.99
CA GLY A 10 -6.19 1.80 8.19
C GLY A 10 -5.46 1.07 9.31
N LEU A 11 -4.67 1.81 10.09
CA LEU A 11 -3.78 1.22 11.11
C LEU A 11 -4.48 0.70 12.37
N ALA A 12 -5.71 1.15 12.65
CA ALA A 12 -6.32 1.00 13.98
C ALA A 12 -7.02 -0.34 14.18
N THR A 13 -7.68 -0.86 13.14
CA THR A 13 -8.50 -2.08 13.24
C THR A 13 -8.41 -2.84 11.92
N PRO A 14 -7.75 -4.01 11.90
CA PRO A 14 -7.72 -4.87 10.73
C PRO A 14 -9.09 -5.51 10.49
N PHE A 15 -9.30 -6.06 9.30
CA PHE A 15 -10.60 -6.60 8.87
C PHE A 15 -11.14 -7.71 9.80
N ASP A 16 -10.27 -8.58 10.28
CA ASP A 16 -10.59 -9.72 11.15
C ASP A 16 -11.05 -9.30 12.56
N GLU A 17 -10.70 -8.09 12.99
CA GLU A 17 -11.14 -7.51 14.27
C GLU A 17 -12.50 -6.79 14.19
N LEU A 18 -13.05 -6.60 13.00
CA LEU A 18 -14.36 -5.97 12.81
C LEU A 18 -15.52 -6.87 13.27
N ARG A 19 -16.64 -6.26 13.64
CA ARG A 19 -17.88 -7.01 13.90
C ARG A 19 -18.40 -7.63 12.61
N THR A 20 -19.10 -8.76 12.68
CA THR A 20 -19.62 -9.48 11.49
C THR A 20 -20.42 -8.59 10.53
N GLY A 21 -21.24 -7.66 11.03
CA GLY A 21 -21.98 -6.73 10.18
C GLY A 21 -21.08 -5.70 9.47
N GLU A 22 -20.01 -5.27 10.13
CA GLU A 22 -19.00 -4.36 9.56
C GLU A 22 -18.15 -5.10 8.53
N GLN A 23 -17.77 -6.36 8.80
CA GLN A 23 -17.08 -7.22 7.84
C GLN A 23 -17.89 -7.40 6.56
N ALA A 24 -19.19 -7.68 6.66
CA ALA A 24 -20.06 -7.79 5.49
C ALA A 24 -20.11 -6.49 4.68
N THR A 25 -20.21 -5.35 5.36
CA THR A 25 -20.22 -4.02 4.72
C THR A 25 -18.90 -3.73 4.03
N VAL A 26 -17.76 -3.98 4.70
CA VAL A 26 -16.43 -3.77 4.13
C VAL A 26 -16.22 -4.68 2.92
N PHE A 27 -16.61 -5.95 3.03
CA PHE A 27 -16.51 -6.91 1.93
C PHE A 27 -17.26 -6.40 0.68
N GLU A 28 -18.51 -5.96 0.84
CA GLU A 28 -19.30 -5.41 -0.26
C GLU A 28 -18.65 -4.16 -0.88
N LEU A 29 -18.12 -3.25 -0.07
CA LEU A 29 -17.48 -2.02 -0.53
C LEU A 29 -16.17 -2.29 -1.29
N VAL A 30 -15.35 -3.22 -0.81
CA VAL A 30 -14.11 -3.64 -1.49
C VAL A 30 -14.45 -4.25 -2.85
N GLU A 31 -15.43 -5.15 -2.88
CA GLU A 31 -15.92 -5.79 -4.09
C GLU A 31 -16.52 -4.77 -5.09
N TRP A 32 -17.30 -3.81 -4.60
CA TRP A 32 -17.84 -2.74 -5.42
C TRP A 32 -16.74 -1.86 -6.02
N ALA A 33 -15.74 -1.47 -5.22
CA ALA A 33 -14.64 -0.64 -5.68
C ALA A 33 -13.82 -1.34 -6.77
N ASN A 34 -13.54 -2.62 -6.58
CA ASN A 34 -12.75 -3.44 -7.48
C ASN A 34 -13.44 -3.77 -8.82
N ARG A 35 -14.78 -3.80 -8.85
CA ARG A 35 -15.55 -3.97 -10.10
C ARG A 35 -15.79 -2.67 -10.86
N ASN A 36 -15.47 -1.52 -10.26
CA ASN A 36 -15.67 -0.23 -10.90
C ASN A 36 -14.54 0.06 -11.91
N GLU A 37 -14.85 0.77 -12.99
CA GLU A 37 -13.84 1.24 -13.96
C GLU A 37 -13.08 2.48 -13.47
N ALA A 38 -13.51 3.11 -12.37
CA ALA A 38 -12.83 4.25 -11.76
C ALA A 38 -11.45 3.89 -11.21
N PHE A 39 -10.53 4.86 -11.22
CA PHE A 39 -9.27 4.68 -10.51
C PHE A 39 -9.49 4.75 -9.01
N VAL A 40 -8.72 3.95 -8.27
CA VAL A 40 -8.71 4.00 -6.81
C VAL A 40 -7.42 4.66 -6.33
N LEU A 41 -7.58 5.65 -5.43
CA LEU A 41 -6.51 6.23 -4.63
C LEU A 41 -6.68 5.74 -3.19
N ALA A 42 -5.76 4.92 -2.69
CA ALA A 42 -5.75 4.54 -1.28
C ALA A 42 -5.00 5.56 -0.42
N VAL A 43 -5.56 5.83 0.76
CA VAL A 43 -5.01 6.77 1.73
C VAL A 43 -4.26 6.00 2.80
N ASP A 44 -2.99 6.36 3.00
CA ASP A 44 -2.00 5.71 3.85
C ASP A 44 -1.68 4.26 3.44
N VAL A 45 -2.63 3.33 3.53
CA VAL A 45 -2.47 1.91 3.19
C VAL A 45 -3.74 1.38 2.51
N PRO A 46 -3.64 0.61 1.41
CA PRO A 46 -4.82 -0.01 0.80
C PRO A 46 -5.56 -0.91 1.78
N THR A 47 -6.88 -0.76 1.83
CA THR A 47 -7.74 -1.61 2.63
C THR A 47 -7.49 -3.08 2.29
N GLY A 48 -7.28 -3.89 3.33
CA GLY A 48 -6.98 -5.31 3.20
C GLY A 48 -5.49 -5.64 3.09
N ILE A 49 -4.60 -4.65 3.08
CA ILE A 49 -3.15 -4.86 3.22
C ILE A 49 -2.73 -4.52 4.66
N ASP A 50 -2.06 -5.45 5.32
CA ASP A 50 -1.52 -5.23 6.66
C ASP A 50 -0.38 -4.20 6.63
N PRO A 51 -0.46 -3.13 7.44
CA PRO A 51 0.49 -2.02 7.40
C PRO A 51 1.90 -2.38 7.89
N SER A 52 2.06 -3.50 8.61
CA SER A 52 3.33 -3.92 9.21
C SER A 52 4.06 -4.98 8.38
N THR A 53 3.30 -5.88 7.77
CA THR A 53 3.78 -7.09 7.10
C THR A 53 3.57 -7.07 5.59
N GLY A 54 2.58 -6.32 5.09
CA GLY A 54 2.20 -6.32 3.68
C GLY A 54 1.33 -7.50 3.28
N ASN A 55 0.93 -8.34 4.24
CA ASN A 55 0.05 -9.47 4.00
C ASN A 55 -1.35 -9.00 3.62
N ILE A 56 -2.01 -9.74 2.74
CA ILE A 56 -3.38 -9.46 2.33
C ILE A 56 -4.36 -10.23 3.22
N SER A 57 -5.43 -9.59 3.63
CA SER A 57 -6.55 -10.24 4.33
C SER A 57 -7.18 -11.34 3.47
N ILE A 58 -7.47 -12.49 4.07
CA ILE A 58 -8.10 -13.62 3.39
C ILE A 58 -9.47 -13.89 4.02
N VAL A 59 -10.52 -13.92 3.18
CA VAL A 59 -11.90 -14.19 3.59
C VAL A 59 -12.44 -15.31 2.71
N ASP A 60 -12.88 -16.41 3.33
CA ASP A 60 -13.38 -17.60 2.63
C ASP A 60 -12.43 -18.12 1.53
N GLY A 61 -11.13 -18.06 1.79
CA GLY A 61 -10.08 -18.47 0.85
C GLY A 61 -9.76 -17.45 -0.26
N ASN A 62 -10.45 -16.30 -0.30
CA ASN A 62 -10.23 -15.25 -1.28
C ASN A 62 -9.47 -14.07 -0.67
N ARG A 63 -8.62 -13.42 -1.48
CA ARG A 63 -7.93 -12.19 -1.08
C ARG A 63 -8.92 -11.03 -1.03
N LEU A 64 -9.07 -10.42 0.13
CA LEU A 64 -9.89 -9.24 0.32
C LEU A 64 -8.99 -8.01 0.43
N TYR A 65 -8.86 -7.27 -0.66
CA TYR A 65 -8.18 -5.98 -0.67
C TYR A 65 -8.71 -5.08 -1.78
N VAL A 66 -8.61 -3.77 -1.58
CA VAL A 66 -8.88 -2.80 -2.63
C VAL A 66 -7.69 -2.76 -3.58
N ARG A 67 -7.92 -2.74 -4.90
CA ARG A 67 -6.88 -2.62 -5.94
C ARG A 67 -6.60 -1.14 -6.26
N PRO A 68 -5.58 -0.49 -5.66
CA PRO A 68 -5.27 0.90 -5.95
C PRO A 68 -4.55 1.07 -7.29
N ARG A 69 -4.73 2.24 -7.92
CA ARG A 69 -3.79 2.76 -8.92
C ARG A 69 -2.73 3.66 -8.27
N TYR A 70 -3.11 4.33 -7.19
CA TYR A 70 -2.29 5.26 -6.45
C TYR A 70 -2.42 4.99 -4.96
N VAL A 71 -1.33 5.16 -4.22
CA VAL A 71 -1.35 5.14 -2.75
C VAL A 71 -0.67 6.38 -2.24
N ALA A 72 -1.33 7.07 -1.33
CA ALA A 72 -0.84 8.28 -0.69
C ALA A 72 -0.45 7.98 0.76
N ALA A 73 0.80 7.57 0.98
CA ALA A 73 1.35 7.37 2.31
C ALA A 73 1.44 8.69 3.09
N ILE A 74 0.95 8.69 4.33
CA ILE A 74 0.90 9.90 5.15
C ILE A 74 2.14 9.99 6.04
N GLY A 75 2.94 11.04 5.86
CA GLY A 75 4.16 11.32 6.60
C GLY A 75 5.34 10.41 6.22
N ALA A 76 5.14 9.10 6.32
CA ALA A 76 6.11 8.08 5.93
C ALA A 76 5.41 6.81 5.44
N PRO A 77 5.96 6.11 4.42
CA PRO A 77 5.42 4.84 3.96
C PRO A 77 5.52 3.79 5.08
N LYS A 78 4.44 3.03 5.24
CA LYS A 78 4.39 1.93 6.21
C LYS A 78 5.22 0.76 5.69
N LYS A 79 5.83 0.01 6.61
CA LYS A 79 6.71 -1.11 6.25
C LYS A 79 5.99 -2.11 5.34
N GLY A 80 4.76 -2.49 5.70
CA GLY A 80 3.96 -3.43 4.93
C GLY A 80 3.70 -3.01 3.48
N LEU A 81 3.64 -1.70 3.20
CA LEU A 81 3.57 -1.21 1.82
C LEU A 81 4.82 -1.60 1.03
N LEU A 82 6.00 -1.37 1.59
CA LEU A 82 7.26 -1.69 0.94
C LEU A 82 7.45 -3.20 0.76
N GLU A 83 7.05 -4.00 1.75
CA GLU A 83 7.07 -5.46 1.66
C GLU A 83 6.13 -5.93 0.54
N SER A 84 4.90 -5.40 0.47
CA SER A 84 3.93 -5.75 -0.57
C SER A 84 4.39 -5.38 -1.98
N MET A 85 5.05 -4.22 -2.15
CA MET A 85 5.66 -3.80 -3.41
C MET A 85 6.86 -4.67 -3.79
N SER A 86 7.67 -5.09 -2.81
CA SER A 86 8.81 -5.98 -3.05
C SER A 86 8.37 -7.37 -3.50
N SER A 87 7.30 -7.89 -2.91
CA SER A 87 6.74 -9.20 -3.25
C SER A 87 6.08 -9.21 -4.64
N GLY A 88 5.47 -8.10 -5.07
CA GLY A 88 4.93 -7.99 -6.43
C GLY A 88 5.99 -7.66 -7.49
N ALA A 89 7.03 -6.89 -7.17
CA ALA A 89 8.16 -6.64 -8.07
C ALA A 89 9.01 -7.90 -8.35
N ALA A 90 9.05 -8.87 -7.42
CA ALA A 90 9.70 -10.15 -7.64
C ALA A 90 8.97 -11.04 -8.67
N ALA A 91 7.70 -10.79 -8.96
CA ALA A 91 6.93 -11.54 -9.95
C ALA A 91 7.24 -11.15 -11.41
N GLU A 92 7.91 -10.01 -11.64
CA GLU A 92 8.33 -9.57 -12.98
C GLU A 92 9.66 -10.21 -13.45
N GLY A 93 10.40 -10.90 -12.57
CA GLY A 93 11.81 -11.23 -12.79
C GLY A 93 12.20 -12.70 -12.88
N ASP A 94 11.40 -13.65 -12.38
CA ASP A 94 11.81 -15.07 -12.45
C ASP A 94 10.60 -16.02 -12.39
N ALA A 95 10.21 -16.51 -13.56
CA ALA A 95 9.30 -17.64 -13.66
C ALA A 95 10.05 -18.92 -13.31
N THR A 96 10.24 -19.21 -12.01
CA THR A 96 10.25 -20.58 -11.48
C THR A 96 10.30 -20.61 -9.95
N VAL A 97 9.37 -21.39 -9.38
CA VAL A 97 9.38 -21.98 -8.02
C VAL A 97 8.94 -21.12 -6.80
N ALA A 98 7.63 -20.97 -6.60
CA ALA A 98 6.97 -21.24 -5.31
C ALA A 98 5.44 -21.31 -5.49
N GLN A 99 4.91 -22.53 -5.49
CA GLN A 99 3.48 -22.82 -5.62
C GLN A 99 2.73 -22.52 -4.32
N ALA A 100 1.94 -21.46 -4.33
CA ALA A 100 0.66 -21.36 -3.63
C ALA A 100 -0.24 -20.46 -4.47
N GLN A 101 -1.13 -21.07 -5.27
CA GLN A 101 -2.21 -20.46 -6.07
C GLN A 101 -2.19 -18.93 -6.13
N ALA A 102 -1.36 -18.40 -7.02
CA ALA A 102 -1.49 -17.03 -7.49
C ALA A 102 -2.37 -17.07 -8.75
N PRO A 103 -3.64 -16.64 -8.71
CA PRO A 103 -4.18 -16.00 -9.88
C PRO A 103 -3.37 -14.71 -10.11
N ASP A 104 -3.12 -14.37 -11.37
CA ASP A 104 -2.35 -13.24 -11.92
C ASP A 104 -2.76 -11.82 -11.43
N ASP A 105 -3.51 -11.71 -10.33
CA ASP A 105 -4.28 -10.52 -9.93
C ASP A 105 -3.60 -9.64 -8.87
N PHE A 106 -2.46 -10.06 -8.31
CA PHE A 106 -1.67 -9.21 -7.41
C PHE A 106 -0.53 -8.54 -8.19
N VAL A 107 -0.89 -7.78 -9.22
CA VAL A 107 0.07 -6.94 -9.94
C VAL A 107 0.21 -5.63 -9.16
N SER A 108 1.34 -5.44 -8.50
CA SER A 108 1.61 -4.26 -7.69
C SER A 108 2.14 -3.09 -8.52
N ASP A 109 1.41 -2.68 -9.56
CA ASP A 109 1.77 -1.56 -10.47
C ASP A 109 1.27 -0.19 -9.98
N TRP A 110 0.95 -0.09 -8.69
CA TRP A 110 0.47 1.16 -8.10
C TRP A 110 1.62 2.12 -7.83
N LYS A 111 1.38 3.41 -8.07
CA LYS A 111 2.37 4.45 -7.74
C LYS A 111 2.20 4.88 -6.29
N LEU A 112 3.31 4.87 -5.56
CA LEU A 112 3.37 5.33 -4.18
C LEU A 112 3.75 6.82 -4.14
N PHE A 113 2.95 7.60 -3.43
CA PHE A 113 3.21 9.00 -3.11
C PHE A 113 3.34 9.15 -1.61
N ILE A 114 4.19 10.08 -1.17
CA ILE A 114 4.33 10.45 0.23
C ILE A 114 3.81 11.87 0.40
N ILE A 115 2.99 12.08 1.43
CA ILE A 115 2.41 13.37 1.80
C ILE A 115 3.13 13.94 3.02
N ASP A 116 3.58 15.18 2.95
CA ASP A 116 4.10 15.92 4.09
C ASP A 116 2.95 16.39 5.00
N ILE A 117 3.05 16.08 6.28
CA ILE A 117 2.11 16.52 7.32
C ILE A 117 2.78 17.43 8.37
N GLY A 118 3.99 17.94 8.07
CA GLY A 118 4.73 18.84 8.95
C GLY A 118 5.55 18.13 10.03
N LEU A 119 6.05 16.91 9.77
CA LEU A 119 6.89 16.19 10.73
C LEU A 119 8.28 16.82 10.83
N GLY A 120 8.56 17.45 11.98
CA GLY A 120 9.86 18.07 12.24
C GLY A 120 11.02 17.07 12.42
N PRO A 121 12.29 17.52 12.30
CA PRO A 121 13.47 16.65 12.37
C PRO A 121 13.59 15.81 13.66
N ALA A 122 13.05 16.30 14.78
CA ALA A 122 13.05 15.58 16.04
C ALA A 122 12.25 14.26 15.97
N VAL A 123 11.15 14.25 15.21
CA VAL A 123 10.31 13.05 15.01
C VAL A 123 11.11 11.99 14.25
N TRP A 124 11.75 12.37 13.14
CA TRP A 124 12.57 11.48 12.30
C TRP A 124 13.78 10.90 13.05
N LYS A 125 14.43 11.72 13.89
CA LYS A 125 15.52 11.27 14.77
C LYS A 125 15.03 10.26 15.82
N LYS A 126 13.85 10.49 16.41
CA LYS A 126 13.25 9.59 17.42
C LYS A 126 12.74 8.29 16.81
N ALA A 127 12.22 8.33 15.58
CA ALA A 127 11.71 7.16 14.86
C ALA A 127 12.79 6.14 14.47
N GLY A 128 14.07 6.42 14.73
CA GLY A 128 15.18 5.48 14.49
C GLY A 128 15.45 5.20 13.01
N THR A 129 14.87 5.98 12.10
CA THR A 129 15.06 5.80 10.66
C THR A 129 16.50 6.16 10.26
N LYS A 130 17.00 5.53 9.19
CA LYS A 130 18.26 5.94 8.56
C LYS A 130 18.18 7.39 8.02
N MET A 131 16.96 7.87 7.73
CA MET A 131 16.65 9.22 7.29
C MET A 131 16.52 10.19 8.48
N ARG A 132 17.63 10.47 9.17
CA ARG A 132 17.62 11.34 10.37
C ARG A 132 17.08 12.75 10.14
N ARG A 133 17.11 13.25 8.89
CA ARG A 133 16.60 14.58 8.51
C ARG A 133 15.16 14.53 7.97
N GLY A 134 14.58 13.34 7.80
CA GLY A 134 13.31 13.17 7.11
C GLY A 134 13.44 13.16 5.60
N ILE A 135 12.28 13.23 4.94
CA ILE A 135 12.14 13.26 3.48
C ILE A 135 12.25 14.72 3.01
N ASP A 136 12.99 14.96 1.94
CA ASP A 136 13.06 16.28 1.31
C ASP A 136 11.93 16.42 0.28
N PHE A 137 10.96 17.27 0.59
CA PHE A 137 9.84 17.58 -0.30
C PHE A 137 10.10 18.80 -1.20
N GLY A 138 11.21 19.53 -0.99
CA GLY A 138 11.52 20.75 -1.71
C GLY A 138 10.43 21.82 -1.57
N ARG A 139 9.75 22.14 -2.68
CA ARG A 139 8.62 23.10 -2.72
C ARG A 139 7.25 22.42 -2.84
N SER A 140 7.22 21.10 -2.84
CA SER A 140 5.98 20.31 -2.91
C SER A 140 5.57 19.88 -1.50
N TRP A 141 4.32 19.45 -1.35
CA TRP A 141 3.83 18.77 -0.14
C TRP A 141 3.48 17.29 -0.42
N VAL A 142 3.66 16.85 -1.67
CA VAL A 142 3.52 15.47 -2.12
C VAL A 142 4.68 15.13 -3.06
N VAL A 143 5.28 13.95 -2.90
CA VAL A 143 6.35 13.45 -3.79
C VAL A 143 6.08 11.99 -4.19
N GLU A 144 6.39 11.63 -5.43
CA GLU A 144 6.36 10.22 -5.87
C GLU A 144 7.57 9.49 -5.29
N MET A 145 7.34 8.34 -4.66
CA MET A 145 8.38 7.42 -4.22
C MET A 145 8.56 6.33 -5.28
N ARG A 146 9.80 6.14 -5.72
CA ARG A 146 10.16 5.03 -6.59
C ARG A 146 10.85 3.94 -5.80
N PHE A 147 10.33 2.73 -5.91
CA PHE A 147 10.96 1.55 -5.35
C PHE A 147 12.10 1.10 -6.28
N LEU A 148 13.30 0.93 -5.74
CA LEU A 148 14.46 0.41 -6.47
C LEU A 148 14.77 -0.98 -5.91
N THR A 149 14.58 -2.02 -6.71
CA THR A 149 15.11 -3.34 -6.41
C THR A 149 16.64 -3.28 -6.54
N GLY A 150 17.37 -3.83 -5.57
CA GLY A 150 18.83 -3.73 -5.51
C GLY A 150 19.49 -4.37 -6.72
N GLY A 151 19.83 -3.58 -7.74
CA GLY A 151 20.46 -4.07 -8.97
C GLY A 151 20.62 -3.02 -10.08
N THR A 152 19.94 -1.87 -10.00
CA THR A 152 20.07 -0.82 -11.02
C THR A 152 20.37 0.52 -10.35
N GLU A 153 21.65 0.92 -10.33
CA GLU A 153 21.99 2.31 -10.09
C GLU A 153 21.40 3.16 -11.22
N PRO A 154 20.73 4.29 -10.93
CA PRO A 154 20.30 5.20 -11.97
C PRO A 154 21.53 5.80 -12.65
N ALA A 155 21.61 5.68 -13.98
CA ALA A 155 22.61 6.36 -14.79
C ALA A 155 22.52 7.88 -14.52
N THR A 156 23.68 8.49 -14.29
CA THR A 156 23.85 9.91 -13.99
C THR A 156 23.59 10.80 -15.20
#